data_AF-A0A7S0Y2A2-F1
#
_entry.id   AF-A0A7S0Y2A2-F1
#
_cell.length_a   1.000
_cell.length_b   1.000
_cell.length_c   1.000
_cell.angle_alpha   90.00
_cell.angle_beta   90.00
_cell.angle_gamma   90.00
#
_symmetry.space_group_name_H-M   'P 1'
#
loop_
_entity.id
_entity.type
_entity.pdbx_description
1 polymer ?
#
loop_
_entity_poly.entity_id
_entity_poly.type
_entity_poly.pdbx_seq_one_letter_code
_entity_poly.pdbx_strand_id
1 'polypeptide(L)'
;SPDAVVRYPNGTLQPLEVKSHAPFAQGGSTRKSATYGKFTVRDPGPRDRVAAWHVPQIQMEMMCLGEGCTSALFLSSSATRGVTILQMGRDDAYLSSMLSLAGSFQSDFVDAGQPPPEDFFADRKGYAEFLNRT
;
A
#
# COMPACT_ATOMS: atom_id res chain seq x y z
N SER A 1 -0.73 10.59 0.96
CA SER A 1 -1.74 11.50 1.52
C SER A 1 -2.94 10.64 1.78
N PRO A 2 -3.43 10.56 3.02
CA PRO A 2 -4.58 9.71 3.32
C PRO A 2 -5.82 10.21 2.58
N ASP A 3 -6.76 9.31 2.27
CA ASP A 3 -8.04 9.68 1.67
C ASP A 3 -8.91 10.49 2.64
N ALA A 4 -8.79 10.24 3.95
CA ALA A 4 -9.36 11.10 5.00
C ALA A 4 -8.61 10.97 6.33
N VAL A 5 -8.94 11.84 7.28
CA VAL A 5 -8.52 11.71 8.69
C VAL A 5 -9.76 11.60 9.57
N VAL A 6 -9.88 10.49 10.29
CA VAL A 6 -10.94 10.25 11.26
C VAL A 6 -10.52 10.87 12.59
N ARG A 7 -11.39 11.73 13.14
CA ARG A 7 -11.24 12.32 14.48
C ARG A 7 -12.26 11.71 15.43
N TYR A 8 -11.78 11.12 16.52
CA TYR A 8 -12.63 10.54 17.54
C TYR A 8 -12.97 11.56 18.65
N PRO A 9 -14.07 11.35 19.42
CA PRO A 9 -14.45 12.23 20.52
C PRO A 9 -13.39 12.40 21.61
N ASN A 10 -12.53 11.39 21.81
CA ASN A 10 -11.41 11.43 22.75
C ASN A 10 -10.18 12.18 22.21
N GLY A 11 -10.28 12.79 21.02
CA GLY A 11 -9.21 13.56 20.39
C GLY A 11 -8.22 12.74 19.57
N THR A 12 -8.31 11.40 19.54
CA THR A 12 -7.41 10.58 18.73
C THR A 12 -7.69 10.75 17.24
N LEU A 13 -6.64 10.60 16.43
CA LEU A 13 -6.68 10.72 14.98
C LEU A 13 -6.21 9.41 14.33
N GLN A 14 -6.90 9.01 13.26
CA GLN A 14 -6.49 7.89 12.41
C GLN A 14 -6.59 8.29 10.94
N PRO A 15 -5.58 7.99 10.10
CA PRO A 15 -5.76 8.09 8.67
C PRO A 15 -6.74 7.00 8.19
N LEU A 16 -7.50 7.33 7.16
CA LEU A 16 -8.36 6.43 6.41
C LEU A 16 -7.80 6.32 4.99
N GLU A 17 -7.56 5.10 4.56
CA GLU A 17 -7.14 4.76 3.19
C GLU A 17 -8.17 3.82 2.56
N VAL A 18 -8.63 4.13 1.35
CA VAL A 18 -9.70 3.43 0.63
C VAL A 18 -9.18 2.92 -0.70
N LYS A 19 -9.14 1.59 -0.87
CA LYS A 19 -8.82 0.93 -2.13
C LYS A 19 -10.07 0.31 -2.73
N SER A 20 -10.54 0.90 -3.82
CA SER A 20 -11.63 0.36 -4.63
C SER A 20 -11.08 -0.49 -5.78
N HIS A 21 -11.57 -1.72 -5.91
CA HIS A 21 -11.16 -2.60 -7.01
C HIS A 21 -12.18 -2.57 -8.15
N ALA A 22 -11.69 -2.29 -9.36
CA ALA A 22 -12.52 -2.36 -10.56
C ALA A 22 -12.95 -3.81 -10.80
N PRO A 23 -14.24 -4.08 -11.02
CA PRO A 23 -14.73 -5.44 -11.24
C PRO A 23 -14.52 -5.91 -12.68
N PHE A 24 -13.91 -5.09 -13.55
CA PHE A 24 -13.73 -5.40 -14.96
C PHE A 24 -12.40 -6.14 -15.19
N ALA A 25 -12.48 -7.29 -15.84
CA ALA A 25 -11.33 -8.07 -16.27
C ALA A 25 -11.37 -8.30 -17.78
N GLN A 26 -10.21 -8.53 -18.38
CA GLN A 26 -10.14 -8.99 -19.76
C GLN A 26 -10.65 -10.42 -19.84
N GLY A 27 -11.71 -10.66 -20.61
CA GLY A 27 -12.26 -11.98 -20.89
C GLY A 27 -11.64 -12.62 -22.12
N GLY A 28 -11.82 -13.95 -22.24
CA GLY A 28 -11.47 -14.75 -23.41
C GLY A 28 -10.12 -15.46 -23.29
N SER A 29 -10.11 -16.69 -22.76
CA SER A 29 -9.01 -17.62 -22.96
C SER A 29 -9.48 -18.72 -23.90
N THR A 30 -9.05 -18.66 -25.16
CA THR A 30 -8.81 -19.81 -26.04
C THR A 30 -8.49 -19.32 -27.45
N ARG A 31 -7.37 -19.80 -27.99
CA ARG A 31 -6.87 -19.57 -29.37
C ARG A 31 -7.84 -19.98 -30.51
N LYS A 32 -9.06 -20.42 -30.22
CA LYS A 32 -10.02 -20.96 -31.20
C LYS A 32 -11.26 -20.10 -31.46
N SER A 33 -11.49 -19.03 -30.70
CA SER A 33 -12.57 -18.09 -30.96
C SER A 33 -11.98 -16.70 -31.12
N ALA A 34 -12.16 -16.11 -32.29
CA ALA A 34 -11.71 -14.77 -32.67
C ALA A 34 -12.42 -13.64 -31.91
N THR A 35 -12.64 -13.80 -30.61
CA THR A 35 -13.27 -12.81 -29.74
C THR A 35 -12.22 -12.19 -28.81
N TYR A 36 -11.17 -11.65 -29.40
CA TYR A 36 -10.25 -10.76 -28.70
C TYR A 36 -11.04 -9.54 -28.18
N GLY A 37 -10.92 -9.20 -26.89
CA GLY A 37 -11.34 -7.89 -26.37
C GLY A 37 -12.72 -7.80 -25.70
N LYS A 38 -13.37 -8.90 -25.30
CA LYS A 38 -14.58 -8.78 -24.44
C LYS A 38 -14.18 -8.56 -22.98
N PHE A 39 -14.59 -7.43 -22.39
CA PHE A 39 -14.53 -7.24 -20.94
C PHE A 39 -15.55 -8.13 -20.24
N THR A 40 -15.17 -8.75 -19.13
CA THR A 40 -16.05 -9.49 -18.25
C THR A 40 -16.09 -8.85 -16.88
N VAL A 41 -17.19 -9.05 -16.15
CA VAL A 41 -17.28 -8.69 -14.75
C VAL A 41 -16.73 -9.86 -13.93
N ARG A 42 -15.58 -9.66 -13.31
CA ARG A 42 -14.95 -10.56 -12.35
C ARG A 42 -14.62 -9.78 -11.08
N ASP A 43 -15.54 -9.78 -10.14
CA ASP A 43 -15.38 -9.13 -8.85
C ASP A 43 -14.99 -10.15 -7.78
N PRO A 44 -13.73 -10.20 -7.32
CA PRO A 44 -13.32 -11.10 -6.24
C PRO A 44 -13.91 -10.70 -4.87
N GLY A 45 -14.47 -9.49 -4.75
CA GLY A 45 -14.88 -8.90 -3.48
C GLY A 45 -13.76 -8.10 -2.81
N PRO A 46 -14.08 -7.49 -1.66
CA PRO A 46 -13.08 -6.76 -0.87
C PRO A 46 -12.04 -7.72 -0.30
N ARG A 47 -10.80 -7.24 -0.16
CA ARG A 47 -9.71 -8.01 0.45
C ARG A 47 -9.90 -8.12 1.96
N ASP A 48 -9.46 -9.23 2.53
CA ASP A 48 -9.49 -9.55 3.96
C ASP A 48 -8.18 -9.21 4.68
N ARG A 49 -7.15 -8.82 3.92
CA ARG A 49 -5.84 -8.38 4.43
C ARG A 49 -5.32 -7.18 3.65
N VAL A 50 -4.48 -6.39 4.32
CA VAL A 50 -3.68 -5.37 3.67
C VAL A 50 -2.55 -6.05 2.90
N ALA A 51 -2.39 -5.71 1.63
CA ALA A 51 -1.28 -6.24 0.83
C ALA A 51 0.03 -5.53 1.18
N ALA A 52 1.15 -6.26 1.15
CA ALA A 52 2.48 -5.76 1.52
C ALA A 52 2.84 -4.40 0.88
N TRP A 53 2.51 -4.19 -0.39
CA TRP A 53 2.78 -2.93 -1.10
C TRP A 53 1.94 -1.73 -0.63
N HIS A 54 0.87 -1.94 0.14
CA HIS A 54 0.12 -0.86 0.80
C HIS A 54 0.68 -0.50 2.17
N VAL A 55 1.45 -1.39 2.81
CA VAL A 55 2.03 -1.16 4.15
C VAL A 55 2.90 0.10 4.19
N PRO A 56 3.86 0.35 3.26
CA PRO A 56 4.66 1.57 3.29
C PRO A 56 3.82 2.85 3.27
N GLN A 57 2.79 2.89 2.41
CA GLN A 57 1.90 4.03 2.27
C GLN A 57 1.19 4.34 3.60
N ILE A 58 0.58 3.33 4.19
CA ILE A 58 -0.25 3.48 5.41
C ILE A 58 0.62 3.83 6.62
N GLN A 59 1.79 3.20 6.76
CA GLN A 59 2.74 3.53 7.83
C GLN A 59 3.20 4.99 7.72
N MET A 60 3.54 5.45 6.51
CA MET A 60 3.95 6.84 6.28
C MET A 60 2.84 7.84 6.63
N GLU A 61 1.58 7.52 6.33
CA GLU A 61 0.44 8.36 6.71
C GLU A 61 0.31 8.49 8.22
N MET A 62 0.40 7.39 8.98
CA MET A 62 0.41 7.42 10.44
C MET A 62 1.58 8.25 10.99
N MET A 63 2.77 8.13 10.39
CA MET A 63 3.92 8.95 10.76
C MET A 63 3.65 10.45 10.58
N CYS A 64 3.09 10.85 9.43
CA CYS A 64 2.77 12.25 9.13
C CYS A 64 1.67 12.84 10.02
N LEU A 65 0.76 12.02 10.54
CA LEU A 65 -0.26 12.48 11.52
C LEU A 65 0.32 12.72 12.92
N GLY A 66 1.56 12.30 13.18
CA GLY A 66 2.29 12.53 14.42
C GLY A 66 2.19 11.40 15.44
N GLU A 67 2.87 11.57 16.57
CA GLU A 67 3.08 10.52 17.58
C GLU A 67 1.78 10.03 18.24
N GLY A 68 0.73 10.86 18.27
CA GLY A 68 -0.59 10.47 18.79
C GLY A 68 -1.34 9.47 17.90
N CYS A 69 -0.86 9.20 16.68
CA CYS A 69 -1.48 8.26 15.75
C CYS A 69 -0.87 6.86 15.91
N THR A 70 -1.67 5.93 16.41
CA THR A 70 -1.22 4.55 16.72
C THR A 70 -1.75 3.50 15.74
N SER A 71 -2.69 3.87 14.87
CA SER A 71 -3.28 2.97 13.90
C SER A 71 -3.97 3.70 12.75
N ALA A 72 -4.20 2.98 11.66
CA ALA A 72 -4.88 3.43 10.46
C ALA A 72 -6.08 2.54 10.13
N LEU A 73 -7.06 3.11 9.44
CA LEU A 73 -8.16 2.36 8.82
C LEU A 73 -7.84 2.12 7.34
N PHE A 74 -7.90 0.87 6.92
CA PHE A 74 -7.80 0.47 5.52
C PHE A 74 -9.12 -0.14 5.05
N LEU A 75 -9.74 0.47 4.06
CA LEU A 75 -10.97 0.00 3.44
C LEU A 75 -10.65 -0.65 2.10
N SER A 76 -10.98 -1.94 1.98
CA SER A 76 -11.09 -2.56 0.66
C SER A 76 -12.54 -2.51 0.23
N SER A 77 -12.81 -1.82 -0.87
CA SER A 77 -14.16 -1.61 -1.41
C SER A 77 -14.34 -2.38 -2.72
N SER A 78 -15.46 -3.09 -2.82
CA SER A 78 -15.93 -3.78 -4.01
C SER A 78 -17.20 -3.11 -4.51
N ALA A 79 -17.30 -2.96 -5.83
CA ALA A 79 -18.46 -2.35 -6.47
C ALA A 79 -19.75 -3.16 -6.28
N THR A 80 -19.66 -4.49 -6.12
CA THR A 80 -20.84 -5.37 -6.04
C THR A 80 -20.94 -6.19 -4.75
N ARG A 81 -19.88 -6.23 -3.93
CA ARG A 81 -19.77 -7.12 -2.75
C ARG A 81 -19.45 -6.39 -1.45
N GLY A 82 -19.65 -5.07 -1.41
CA GLY A 82 -19.52 -4.28 -0.19
C GLY A 82 -18.07 -3.95 0.17
N VAL A 83 -17.80 -3.80 1.46
CA VAL A 83 -16.54 -3.25 1.99
C VAL A 83 -16.02 -4.09 3.15
N THR A 84 -14.71 -4.31 3.19
CA THR A 84 -13.98 -4.79 4.38
C THR A 84 -13.21 -3.63 4.98
N ILE A 85 -13.37 -3.42 6.29
CA ILE A 85 -12.60 -2.45 7.08
C ILE A 85 -11.57 -3.22 7.88
N LEU A 86 -10.29 -2.86 7.70
CA LEU A 86 -9.16 -3.43 8.42
C LEU A 86 -8.50 -2.32 9.24
N GLN A 87 -8.02 -2.67 10.43
CA GLN A 87 -7.20 -1.77 11.24
C GLN A 87 -5.74 -2.22 11.21
N MET A 88 -4.84 -1.32 10.85
CA MET A 88 -3.39 -1.57 10.87
C MET A 88 -2.77 -0.79 12.02
N GLY A 89 -1.94 -1.46 12.82
CA GLY A 89 -1.14 -0.82 13.86
C GLY A 89 0.08 -0.11 13.28
N ARG A 90 0.48 1.00 13.90
CA ARG A 90 1.74 1.67 13.61
C ARG A 90 2.93 0.79 14.02
N ASP A 91 3.95 0.71 13.17
CA ASP A 91 5.22 0.04 13.45
C ASP A 91 6.37 1.02 13.24
N ASP A 92 6.87 1.59 14.34
CA ASP A 92 7.96 2.57 14.29
C ASP A 92 9.30 1.97 13.85
N ALA A 93 9.53 0.67 14.10
CA ALA A 93 10.74 0.01 13.62
C ALA A 93 10.65 -0.24 12.10
N TYR A 94 9.48 -0.58 11.57
CA TYR A 94 9.23 -0.58 10.12
C TYR A 94 9.47 0.80 9.51
N LEU A 95 8.91 1.86 10.11
CA LEU A 95 9.09 3.24 9.65
C LEU A 95 10.57 3.65 9.64
N SER A 96 11.31 3.33 10.70
CA SER A 96 12.74 3.60 10.78
C SER A 96 13.51 2.90 9.66
N SER A 97 13.24 1.62 9.40
CA SER A 97 13.86 0.88 8.30
C SER A 97 13.47 1.45 6.92
N MET A 98 12.19 1.76 6.71
CA MET A 98 11.67 2.36 5.48
C MET A 98 12.36 3.69 5.15
N LEU A 99 12.42 4.59 6.14
CA LEU A 99 13.05 5.90 5.97
C LEU A 99 14.56 5.81 5.78
N SER A 100 15.23 4.84 6.43
CA SER A 100 16.66 4.61 6.21
C SER A 100 16.94 4.19 4.76
N LEU A 101 16.13 3.28 4.22
CA LEU A 101 16.23 2.83 2.84
C LEU A 101 15.92 3.96 1.86
N ALA A 102 14.84 4.71 2.08
CA ALA A 102 14.48 5.88 1.27
C ALA A 102 15.56 6.97 1.31
N GLY A 103 16.16 7.21 2.48
CA GLY A 103 17.27 8.14 2.64
C GLY A 103 18.50 7.73 1.84
N SER A 104 18.84 6.42 1.82
CA SER A 104 19.94 5.93 0.98
C SER A 104 19.67 6.08 -0.51
N PHE A 105 18.40 5.93 -0.94
CA PHE A 105 18.04 6.18 -2.34
C PHE A 105 18.18 7.66 -2.70
N GLN A 106 17.72 8.55 -1.82
CA GLN A 106 17.85 9.99 -1.99
C GLN A 106 19.32 10.40 -2.12
N SER A 107 20.18 9.95 -1.20
CA SER A 107 21.60 10.33 -1.21
C SER A 107 22.35 9.78 -2.42
N ASP A 108 22.15 8.50 -2.75
CA ASP A 108 23.02 7.80 -3.67
C ASP A 108 22.66 8.06 -5.14
N PHE A 109 21.40 8.44 -5.41
CA PHE A 109 20.89 8.58 -6.78
C PHE A 109 20.28 9.94 -7.06
N VAL A 110 19.41 10.43 -6.18
CA VAL A 110 18.70 11.69 -6.42
C VAL A 110 19.66 12.89 -6.25
N ASP A 111 20.31 12.98 -5.10
CA ASP A 111 21.24 14.08 -4.78
C ASP A 111 22.51 14.01 -5.65
N ALA A 112 22.95 12.80 -5.98
CA ALA A 112 24.08 12.55 -6.88
C ALA A 112 23.77 12.85 -8.36
N GLY A 113 22.48 13.02 -8.72
CA GLY A 113 22.05 13.24 -10.10
C GLY A 113 22.32 12.03 -11.01
N GLN A 114 22.35 10.81 -10.46
CA GLN A 114 22.63 9.58 -11.18
C GLN A 114 21.41 8.64 -11.14
N PRO A 115 21.05 8.00 -12.27
CA PRO A 115 19.95 7.05 -12.27
C PRO A 115 20.29 5.83 -11.40
N PRO A 116 19.32 5.30 -10.63
CA PRO A 116 19.54 4.06 -9.89
C PRO A 116 19.71 2.87 -10.84
N PRO A 117 20.55 1.89 -10.50
CA PRO A 117 20.58 0.61 -11.20
C PRO A 117 19.28 -0.18 -10.96
N GLU A 118 19.05 -1.22 -11.76
CA GLU A 118 17.98 -2.18 -11.49
C GLU A 118 18.19 -2.85 -10.13
N ASP A 119 17.09 -3.11 -9.42
CA ASP A 119 17.08 -3.79 -8.11
C ASP A 119 18.08 -3.22 -7.09
N PHE A 120 18.33 -1.91 -7.10
CA PHE A 120 19.35 -1.23 -6.28
C PHE A 120 19.25 -1.45 -4.75
N PHE A 121 18.13 -1.98 -4.27
CA PHE A 121 17.94 -2.37 -2.87
C PHE A 121 18.37 -3.81 -2.54
N ALA A 122 18.55 -4.69 -3.54
CA ALA A 122 18.76 -6.13 -3.36
C ALA A 122 19.90 -6.45 -2.40
N ASP A 123 21.04 -5.76 -2.54
CA ASP A 123 22.23 -5.98 -1.71
C ASP A 123 22.35 -5.00 -0.53
N ARG A 124 21.32 -4.17 -0.30
CA ARG A 124 21.36 -3.19 0.80
C ARG A 124 21.15 -3.87 2.13
N LYS A 125 22.05 -3.57 3.07
CA LYS A 125 21.93 -4.02 4.46
C LYS A 125 20.57 -3.62 5.03
N GLY A 126 19.86 -4.60 5.60
CA GLY A 126 18.54 -4.41 6.21
C GLY A 126 17.35 -4.49 5.26
N TYR A 127 17.55 -4.59 3.93
CA TYR A 127 16.43 -4.68 2.99
C TYR A 127 15.64 -5.98 3.15
N ALA A 128 16.32 -7.13 3.30
CA ALA A 128 15.65 -8.40 3.55
C ALA A 128 14.84 -8.41 4.88
N GLU A 129 15.38 -7.79 5.93
CA GLU A 129 14.67 -7.64 7.20
C GLU A 129 13.44 -6.74 7.06
N PHE A 130 13.57 -5.63 6.32
CA PHE A 130 12.47 -4.74 6.01
C PHE A 130 11.33 -5.44 5.27
N LEU A 131 11.64 -6.28 4.28
CA LEU A 131 10.65 -7.08 3.55
C LEU A 131 9.94 -8.11 4.44
N ASN A 132 10.60 -8.65 5.46
CA ASN A 132 9.97 -9.60 6.39
C ASN A 132 9.00 -8.94 7.38
N ARG A 133 8.92 -7.60 7.40
CA ARG A 133 8.00 -6.83 8.25
C ARG A 133 6.75 -6.33 7.51
N THR A 134 6.62 -6.61 6.21
CA THR A 134 5.42 -6.30 5.40
C THR A 134 4.45 -7.47 5.35
#